data_AF-A0A510XZH7-F1
#
_entry.id   AF-A0A510XZH7-F1
#
_cell.length_a   1.000
_cell.length_b   1.000
_cell.length_c   1.000
_cell.angle_alpha   90.00
_cell.angle_beta   90.00
_cell.angle_gamma   90.00
#
_symmetry.space_group_name_H-M   'P 1'
#
loop_
_entity.id
_entity.type
_entity.pdbx_description
1 polymer ?
#
loop_
_entity_poly.entity_id
_entity_poly.type
_entity_poly.pdbx_seq_one_letter_code
_entity_poly.pdbx_strand_id
1 'polypeptide(L)'
;MALKRIKKGLYEQAFDDLKEPAALGYKSAQYTLAFMFLKGQYLEQSIKLGMGWLGVAKEAGVENWSAQYDAFYSAATAQQKQQIDETVSLYITQFGVKAQNMTCRRSTTPRRTFGEVKIDCTKHDGSVTQHDIQTIE
;
A
#
# COMPACT_ATOMS: atom_id res chain seq x y z
N MET A 1 6.67 -1.41 15.07
CA MET A 1 6.73 -2.08 13.74
C MET A 1 5.39 -2.73 13.51
N ALA A 2 4.61 -2.16 12.59
CA ALA A 2 3.21 -2.51 12.35
C ALA A 2 2.94 -4.01 12.18
N LEU A 3 3.78 -4.72 11.41
CA LEU A 3 3.64 -6.18 11.20
C LEU A 3 3.63 -6.98 12.51
N LYS A 4 4.40 -6.56 13.51
CA LYS A 4 4.41 -7.20 14.84
C LYS A 4 3.08 -6.96 15.57
N ARG A 5 2.47 -5.78 15.41
CA ARG A 5 1.20 -5.43 16.04
C ARG A 5 0.03 -6.17 15.38
N ILE A 6 0.02 -6.26 14.05
CA ILE A 6 -0.95 -7.07 13.28
C ILE A 6 -0.93 -8.53 13.76
N LYS A 7 0.27 -9.12 13.92
CA LYS A 7 0.41 -10.50 14.44
C LYS A 7 -0.11 -10.66 15.87
N LYS A 8 -0.14 -9.60 16.66
CA LYS A 8 -0.67 -9.58 18.03
C LYS A 8 -2.16 -9.23 18.10
N GLY A 9 -2.81 -8.95 16.97
CA GLY A 9 -4.20 -8.46 16.92
C GLY A 9 -4.38 -6.99 17.33
N LEU A 10 -3.29 -6.24 17.50
CA LEU A 10 -3.33 -4.81 17.84
C LEU A 10 -3.46 -3.98 16.56
N TYR A 11 -4.63 -4.04 15.94
CA TYR A 11 -4.86 -3.48 14.61
C TYR A 11 -4.92 -1.94 14.60
N GLU A 12 -5.52 -1.31 15.61
CA GLU A 12 -5.54 0.16 15.78
C GLU A 12 -4.11 0.74 15.76
N GLN A 13 -3.28 0.27 16.67
CA GLN A 13 -1.89 0.71 16.77
C GLN A 13 -1.07 0.35 15.53
N ALA A 14 -1.44 -0.72 14.81
CA ALA A 14 -0.81 -1.05 13.54
C ALA A 14 -1.19 -0.05 12.45
N PHE A 15 -2.45 0.40 12.43
CA PHE A 15 -2.92 1.44 11.53
C PHE A 15 -2.22 2.77 11.82
N ASP A 16 -2.10 3.19 13.08
CA ASP A 16 -1.34 4.38 13.45
C ASP A 16 0.14 4.30 13.05
N ASP A 17 0.78 3.14 13.24
CA ASP A 17 2.15 2.91 12.78
C ASP A 17 2.27 2.97 11.22
N LEU A 18 1.18 2.75 10.47
CA LEU A 18 1.16 2.65 9.00
C LEU A 18 0.63 3.89 8.29
N LYS A 19 -0.25 4.67 8.92
CA LYS A 19 -0.97 5.76 8.25
C LYS A 19 -0.02 6.83 7.72
N GLU A 20 0.93 7.26 8.54
CA GLU A 20 1.92 8.26 8.17
C GLU A 20 2.86 7.76 7.06
N PRO A 21 3.54 6.61 7.19
CA PRO A 21 4.40 6.12 6.12
C PRO A 21 3.63 5.77 4.83
N ALA A 22 2.39 5.29 4.91
CA ALA A 22 1.58 5.03 3.73
C ALA A 22 1.23 6.33 2.99
N ALA A 23 0.86 7.38 3.73
CA ALA A 23 0.60 8.71 3.19
C ALA A 23 1.85 9.34 2.58
N LEU A 24 3.01 9.14 3.21
CA LEU A 24 4.30 9.60 2.70
C LEU A 24 4.76 8.85 1.44
N GLY A 25 4.11 7.76 1.01
CA GLY A 25 4.49 7.03 -0.21
C GLY A 25 5.35 5.78 0.01
N TYR A 26 5.55 5.35 1.26
CA TYR A 26 6.28 4.11 1.56
C TYR A 26 5.47 2.89 1.12
N LYS A 27 5.99 2.18 0.10
CA LYS A 27 5.27 1.08 -0.56
C LYS A 27 4.98 -0.12 0.34
N SER A 28 5.89 -0.44 1.26
CA SER A 28 5.67 -1.51 2.24
C SER A 28 4.52 -1.19 3.21
N ALA A 29 4.37 0.09 3.58
CA ALA A 29 3.27 0.53 4.41
C ALA A 29 1.94 0.50 3.65
N GLN A 30 1.92 1.01 2.41
CA GLN A 30 0.75 0.97 1.52
C GLN A 30 0.27 -0.48 1.28
N TYR A 31 1.19 -1.40 1.00
CA TYR A 31 0.87 -2.82 0.85
C TYR A 31 0.26 -3.41 2.13
N THR A 32 0.85 -3.12 3.30
CA THR A 32 0.33 -3.65 4.57
C THR A 32 -1.05 -3.08 4.89
N LEU A 33 -1.24 -1.77 4.65
CA LEU A 33 -2.51 -1.08 4.86
C LEU A 33 -3.61 -1.60 3.92
N ALA A 34 -3.26 -1.92 2.66
CA ALA A 34 -4.17 -2.56 1.72
C ALA A 34 -4.80 -3.83 2.31
N PHE A 35 -3.99 -4.70 2.89
CA PHE A 35 -4.49 -5.93 3.51
C PHE A 35 -5.33 -5.69 4.75
N MET A 36 -5.10 -4.60 5.49
CA MET A 36 -5.97 -4.23 6.61
C MET A 36 -7.38 -3.86 6.12
N PHE A 37 -7.49 -3.06 5.06
CA PHE A 37 -8.78 -2.76 4.41
C PHE A 37 -9.43 -3.99 3.77
N LEU A 38 -8.67 -4.85 3.09
CA LEU A 38 -9.22 -6.06 2.47
C LEU A 38 -9.77 -7.06 3.50
N LYS A 39 -9.17 -7.11 4.69
CA LYS A 39 -9.56 -8.02 5.78
C LYS A 39 -10.50 -7.41 6.82
N GLY A 40 -10.74 -6.10 6.78
CA GLY A 40 -11.50 -5.41 7.83
C GLY A 40 -10.80 -5.43 9.20
N GLN A 41 -9.47 -5.29 9.23
CA GLN A 41 -8.70 -5.29 10.47
C GLN A 41 -8.60 -3.87 11.02
N TYR A 42 -9.40 -3.57 12.07
CA TYR A 42 -9.65 -2.24 12.67
C TYR A 42 -10.45 -1.26 11.80
N LEU A 43 -10.26 -1.30 10.48
CA LEU A 43 -11.02 -0.50 9.52
C LEU A 43 -12.20 -1.28 8.95
N GLU A 44 -13.21 -0.58 8.42
CA GLU A 44 -14.27 -1.22 7.65
C GLU A 44 -13.69 -1.96 6.43
N GLN A 45 -14.19 -3.17 6.20
CA GLN A 45 -13.74 -3.99 5.08
C GLN A 45 -14.14 -3.34 3.76
N SER A 46 -13.16 -2.94 2.95
CA SER A 46 -13.41 -2.32 1.65
C SER A 46 -12.46 -2.85 0.60
N ILE A 47 -13.01 -3.62 -0.34
CA ILE A 47 -12.26 -4.14 -1.49
C ILE A 47 -11.75 -2.98 -2.35
N LYS A 48 -12.58 -1.95 -2.57
CA LYS A 48 -12.23 -0.76 -3.35
C LYS A 48 -11.01 -0.04 -2.79
N LEU A 49 -11.02 0.30 -1.49
CA LEU A 49 -9.90 1.01 -0.85
C LEU A 49 -8.66 0.13 -0.71
N GLY A 50 -8.85 -1.14 -0.32
CA GLY A 50 -7.76 -2.10 -0.21
C GLY A 50 -7.04 -2.30 -1.55
N MET A 51 -7.79 -2.47 -2.63
CA MET A 51 -7.23 -2.57 -3.99
C MET A 51 -6.61 -1.26 -4.46
N GLY A 52 -7.18 -0.11 -4.09
CA GLY A 52 -6.57 1.21 -4.29
C GLY A 52 -5.15 1.27 -3.75
N TRP A 53 -4.97 0.96 -2.46
CA TRP A 53 -3.67 0.93 -1.80
C TRP A 53 -2.73 -0.12 -2.39
N LEU A 54 -3.25 -1.31 -2.71
CA LEU A 54 -2.46 -2.39 -3.31
C LEU A 54 -1.95 -2.01 -4.71
N GLY A 55 -2.78 -1.32 -5.50
CA GLY A 55 -2.42 -0.81 -6.83
C GLY A 55 -1.29 0.21 -6.76
N VAL A 56 -1.30 1.10 -5.77
CA VAL A 56 -0.20 2.06 -5.56
C VAL A 56 1.08 1.35 -5.10
N ALA A 57 0.96 0.28 -4.32
CA ALA A 57 2.10 -0.53 -3.90
C ALA A 57 2.79 -1.24 -5.08
N LYS A 58 2.08 -1.53 -6.19
CA LYS A 58 2.67 -2.14 -7.41
C LYS A 58 3.78 -1.30 -8.03
N GLU A 59 3.79 0.02 -7.81
CA GLU A 59 4.89 0.90 -8.26
C GLU A 59 6.26 0.47 -7.71
N ALA A 60 6.30 -0.34 -6.64
CA ALA A 60 7.53 -0.92 -6.11
C ALA A 60 8.18 -1.98 -7.03
N GLY A 61 7.49 -2.48 -8.05
CA GLY A 61 8.02 -3.49 -8.97
C GLY A 61 8.20 -4.87 -8.33
N VAL A 62 7.39 -5.21 -7.35
CA VAL A 62 7.41 -6.50 -6.66
C VAL A 62 6.46 -7.46 -7.36
N GLU A 63 6.99 -8.47 -8.04
CA GLU A 63 6.18 -9.46 -8.78
C GLU A 63 5.09 -10.09 -7.91
N ASN A 64 5.42 -10.47 -6.68
CA ASN A 64 4.44 -11.06 -5.76
C ASN A 64 3.26 -10.11 -5.45
N TRP A 65 3.51 -8.81 -5.33
CA TRP A 65 2.46 -7.83 -5.04
C TRP A 65 1.60 -7.58 -6.29
N SER A 66 2.23 -7.48 -7.46
CA SER A 66 1.53 -7.39 -8.73
C SER A 66 0.65 -8.61 -8.98
N ALA A 67 1.18 -9.82 -8.78
CA ALA A 67 0.43 -11.06 -8.94
C ALA A 67 -0.78 -11.14 -8.00
N GLN A 68 -0.63 -10.71 -6.75
CA GLN A 68 -1.75 -10.65 -5.81
C GLN A 68 -2.83 -9.66 -6.26
N TYR A 69 -2.44 -8.45 -6.67
CA TYR A 69 -3.39 -7.48 -7.21
C TYR A 69 -4.12 -8.05 -8.43
N ASP A 70 -3.40 -8.68 -9.35
CA ASP A 70 -3.98 -9.23 -10.57
C ASP A 70 -4.95 -10.38 -10.26
N ALA A 71 -4.67 -11.18 -9.23
CA ALA A 71 -5.58 -12.21 -8.74
C ALA A 71 -6.89 -11.61 -8.17
N PHE A 72 -6.81 -10.56 -7.34
CA PHE A 72 -8.00 -9.88 -6.83
C PHE A 72 -8.76 -9.15 -7.95
N TYR A 73 -8.04 -8.47 -8.85
CA TYR A 73 -8.63 -7.71 -9.94
C TYR A 73 -9.32 -8.64 -10.95
N SER A 74 -8.72 -9.78 -11.30
CA SER A 74 -9.35 -10.75 -12.21
C SER A 74 -10.61 -11.38 -11.63
N ALA A 75 -10.66 -11.61 -10.31
CA ALA A 75 -11.83 -12.11 -9.60
C ALA A 75 -12.95 -11.07 -9.43
N ALA A 76 -12.65 -9.77 -9.57
CA ALA A 76 -13.62 -8.70 -9.41
C ALA A 76 -14.58 -8.57 -10.60
N THR A 77 -15.80 -8.08 -10.32
CA THR A 77 -16.81 -7.79 -11.36
C THR A 77 -16.41 -6.58 -12.20
N ALA A 78 -17.02 -6.40 -13.37
CA ALA A 78 -16.75 -5.24 -14.23
C ALA A 78 -16.98 -3.89 -13.51
N GLN A 79 -18.02 -3.82 -12.68
CA GLN A 79 -18.33 -2.62 -11.88
C GLN A 79 -17.27 -2.36 -10.80
N GLN A 80 -16.81 -3.42 -10.12
CA GLN A 80 -15.73 -3.31 -9.13
C GLN A 80 -14.42 -2.90 -9.79
N LYS A 81 -14.09 -3.43 -10.97
CA LYS A 81 -12.89 -3.06 -11.73
C LYS A 81 -12.84 -1.56 -12.03
N GLN A 82 -13.93 -0.98 -12.52
CA GLN A 82 -14.01 0.47 -12.72
C GLN A 82 -13.72 1.24 -11.44
N GLN A 83 -14.39 0.88 -10.34
CA GLN A 83 -14.17 1.55 -9.06
C GLN A 83 -12.73 1.41 -8.56
N ILE A 84 -12.11 0.23 -8.75
CA ILE A 84 -10.72 -0.03 -8.40
C ILE A 84 -9.81 0.86 -9.25
N ASP A 85 -9.99 0.91 -10.57
CA ASP A 85 -9.16 1.69 -11.49
C ASP A 85 -9.22 3.19 -11.17
N GLU A 86 -10.42 3.71 -10.89
CA GLU A 86 -10.62 5.09 -10.45
C GLU A 86 -9.91 5.38 -9.12
N THR A 87 -10.04 4.47 -8.15
CA THR A 87 -9.42 4.61 -6.81
C THR A 87 -7.90 4.52 -6.89
N VAL A 88 -7.38 3.57 -7.65
CA VAL A 88 -5.94 3.38 -7.86
C VAL A 88 -5.35 4.62 -8.52
N SER A 89 -6.01 5.16 -9.56
CA SER A 89 -5.58 6.39 -10.20
C SER A 89 -5.52 7.56 -9.21
N LEU A 90 -6.59 7.77 -8.44
CA LEU A 90 -6.62 8.79 -7.38
C LEU A 90 -5.47 8.61 -6.38
N TYR A 91 -5.27 7.40 -5.87
CA TYR A 91 -4.25 7.15 -4.86
C TYR A 91 -2.83 7.24 -5.42
N ILE A 92 -2.58 6.90 -6.68
CA ILE A 92 -1.28 7.12 -7.32
C ILE A 92 -0.99 8.62 -7.42
N THR A 93 -1.99 9.45 -7.73
CA THR A 93 -1.80 10.90 -7.81
C THR A 93 -1.57 11.57 -6.45
N GLN A 94 -2.09 10.99 -5.36
CA GLN A 94 -1.92 11.53 -4.00
C GLN A 94 -0.71 10.95 -3.27
N PHE A 95 -0.55 9.62 -3.34
CA PHE A 95 0.38 8.83 -2.52
C PHE A 95 1.40 8.03 -3.36
N GLY A 96 1.40 8.21 -4.68
CA GLY A 96 2.39 7.58 -5.56
C GLY A 96 3.80 8.12 -5.34
N VAL A 97 4.80 7.38 -5.83
CA VAL A 97 6.21 7.81 -5.68
C VAL A 97 6.46 9.18 -6.31
N LYS A 98 5.80 9.46 -7.42
CA LYS A 98 5.93 10.74 -8.14
C LYS A 98 5.28 11.89 -7.37
N ALA A 99 4.09 11.66 -6.81
CA ALA A 99 3.36 12.67 -6.03
C ALA A 99 4.14 13.09 -4.79
N GLN A 100 4.81 12.14 -4.15
CA GLN A 100 5.58 12.34 -2.93
C GLN A 100 7.05 12.72 -3.17
N ASN A 101 7.46 12.99 -4.42
CA ASN A 101 8.86 13.25 -4.81
C ASN A 101 9.84 12.21 -4.26
N MET A 102 9.47 10.94 -4.39
CA MET A 102 10.20 9.80 -3.87
C MET A 102 10.68 8.88 -4.97
N THR A 103 11.78 8.19 -4.69
CA THR A 103 12.26 7.07 -5.50
C THR A 103 12.31 5.83 -4.62
N CYS A 104 11.50 4.84 -4.96
CA CYS A 104 11.53 3.53 -4.34
C CYS A 104 12.19 2.54 -5.29
N ARG A 105 13.17 1.79 -4.80
CA ARG A 105 13.82 0.72 -5.55
C ARG A 105 13.72 -0.58 -4.77
N ARG A 106 13.42 -1.66 -5.50
CA ARG A 106 13.55 -3.01 -4.96
C ARG A 106 15.03 -3.27 -4.66
N SER A 107 15.32 -3.55 -3.40
CA SER A 107 16.65 -3.93 -2.95
C SER A 107 16.95 -5.34 -3.45
N THR A 108 17.90 -5.47 -4.37
CA THR A 108 18.33 -6.77 -4.91
C THR A 108 19.55 -7.34 -4.16
N THR A 109 19.84 -6.83 -2.94
CA THR A 109 21.04 -7.23 -2.20
C THR A 109 21.10 -8.75 -2.05
N PRO A 110 22.19 -9.40 -2.51
CA PRO A 110 22.32 -10.86 -2.56
C PRO A 110 22.49 -11.54 -1.18
N ARG A 111 22.34 -10.78 -0.08
CA ARG A 111 22.43 -11.28 1.30
C ARG A 111 21.11 -11.08 2.03
N ARG A 112 20.27 -12.12 2.00
CA ARG A 112 19.57 -12.77 3.12
C ARG A 112 18.21 -13.30 2.68
N THR A 113 17.93 -14.52 3.15
CA THR A 113 16.64 -15.22 3.17
C THR A 113 15.82 -15.20 1.87
N PHE A 114 15.79 -16.34 1.17
CA PHE A 114 14.85 -16.62 0.08
C PHE A 114 13.44 -16.10 0.44
N GLY A 115 12.99 -15.02 -0.22
CA GLY A 115 11.61 -14.53 -0.15
C GLY A 115 11.36 -13.18 0.54
N GLU A 116 12.35 -12.55 1.18
CA GLU A 116 12.13 -11.24 1.84
C GLU A 116 12.31 -10.07 0.87
N VAL A 117 11.21 -9.40 0.50
CA VAL A 117 11.24 -8.26 -0.42
C VAL A 117 11.48 -6.97 0.36
N LYS A 118 12.71 -6.43 0.28
CA LYS A 118 13.03 -5.12 0.84
C LYS A 118 12.85 -4.04 -0.22
N ILE A 119 12.03 -3.02 0.08
CA ILE A 119 11.88 -1.82 -0.73
C ILE A 119 12.59 -0.67 -0.02
N ASP A 120 13.65 -0.16 -0.61
CA ASP A 120 14.35 1.01 -0.12
C ASP A 120 13.76 2.24 -0.83
N CYS A 121 13.09 3.11 -0.07
CA CYS A 121 12.51 4.35 -0.56
C CYS A 121 13.31 5.55 -0.04
N THR A 122 13.78 6.40 -0.96
CA THR A 122 14.50 7.64 -0.67
C THR A 122 13.65 8.82 -1.14
N LYS A 123 13.43 9.79 -0.25
CA LYS A 123 12.74 11.04 -0.54
C LYS A 123 13.74 12.08 -1.04
N HIS A 124 13.40 12.78 -2.11
CA HIS A 124 14.17 13.91 -2.62
C HIS A 124 13.69 15.20 -1.94
N ASP A 125 14.59 16.15 -1.73
CA ASP A 125 14.30 17.41 -1.02
C ASP A 125 13.26 18.22 -1.83
N GLY A 126 12.03 18.21 -1.34
CA GLY A 126 10.85 18.77 -1.98
C GLY A 126 9.66 18.70 -1.04
N SER A 127 8.82 19.73 -1.05
CA SER A 127 7.59 19.79 -0.24
C SER A 127 6.72 18.57 -0.54
N VAL A 128 6.48 17.75 0.48
CA VAL A 128 5.56 16.62 0.40
C VAL A 128 4.15 17.11 0.67
N THR A 129 3.21 16.74 -0.20
CA THR A 129 1.79 16.95 0.06
C THR A 129 1.33 15.90 1.05
N GLN A 130 1.10 16.32 2.30
CA GLN A 130 0.51 15.46 3.31
C GLN A 130 -0.99 15.35 3.03
N HIS A 131 -1.41 14.22 2.47
CA HIS A 131 -2.81 13.88 2.32
C HIS A 131 -3.22 12.95 3.46
N ASP A 132 -4.35 13.24 4.11
CA ASP A 132 -4.90 12.35 5.12
C ASP A 132 -5.48 11.09 4.45
N ILE A 133 -5.34 9.94 5.11
CA ILE A 133 -5.82 8.67 4.55
C ILE A 133 -7.32 8.62 4.70
N GLN A 134 -8.03 8.46 3.57
CA GLN A 134 -9.45 8.22 3.59
C GLN A 134 -9.75 6.89 4.29
N THR A 135 -10.23 6.97 5.53
CA THR A 135 -10.84 5.86 6.27
C THR A 135 -12.35 5.98 6.16
N ILE A 136 -13.02 4.87 5.90
CA ILE A 136 -14.46 4.76 6.11
C ILE A 136 -14.58 4.41 7.59
N GLU A 137 -15.02 5.39 8.40
CA GLU A 137 -15.38 5.19 9.81
C GLU A 137 -16.78 4.61 9.94
#